data_AF-A0A6S6TD67-F1
#
_entry.id   AF-A0A6S6TD67-F1
#
_cell.length_a   1.000
_cell.length_b   1.000
_cell.length_c   1.000
_cell.angle_alpha   90.00
_cell.angle_beta   90.00
_cell.angle_gamma   90.00
#
_symmetry.space_group_name_H-M   'P 1'
#
loop_
_entity.id
_entity.type
_entity.pdbx_description
1 polymer ?
#
loop_
_entity_poly.entity_id
_entity_poly.type
_entity_poly.pdbx_seq_one_letter_code
_entity_poly.pdbx_strand_id
1 'polypeptide(L)' 'MANKLQADEISSIIKERIANFEIDVDINEVGKVVGVADGITSVYGLNNVMAGEIVEFETGVSGMV' A
#
# COMPACT_ATOMS: atom_id res chain seq x y z
N MET A 1 -28.16 10.24 29.94
CA MET A 1 -27.17 11.03 29.16
C MET A 1 -25.76 10.44 29.33
N ALA A 2 -25.58 9.13 29.14
CA ALA A 2 -24.29 8.44 29.37
C ALA A 2 -23.62 7.93 28.07
N ASN A 3 -24.41 7.63 27.02
CA ASN A 3 -23.89 7.07 25.75
C ASN A 3 -23.26 8.09 24.79
N LYS A 4 -23.33 9.40 25.07
CA LYS A 4 -22.68 10.43 24.22
C LYS A 4 -21.19 10.58 24.53
N LEU A 5 -20.82 10.65 25.81
CA LEU A 5 -19.41 10.81 26.21
C LEU A 5 -18.53 9.66 25.70
N GLN A 6 -19.02 8.41 25.79
CA GLN A 6 -18.29 7.23 25.30
C GLN A 6 -18.13 7.24 23.78
N ALA A 7 -19.13 7.73 23.04
CA ALA A 7 -19.07 7.83 21.58
C ALA A 7 -18.10 8.95 21.12
N ASP A 8 -18.05 10.06 21.84
CA ASP A 8 -17.15 11.17 21.55
C ASP A 8 -15.68 10.79 21.80
N GLU A 9 -15.39 10.01 22.86
CA GLU A 9 -14.05 9.44 23.11
C GLU A 9 -13.65 8.44 22.02
N ILE A 10 -14.53 7.50 21.66
CA ILE A 10 -14.26 6.54 20.59
C ILE A 10 -14.05 7.26 19.24
N SER A 11 -14.85 8.30 18.96
CA SER A 11 -14.69 9.11 17.74
C SER A 11 -13.35 9.85 17.72
N SER A 12 -12.91 10.35 18.87
CA SER A 12 -11.62 11.05 19.00
C SER A 12 -10.44 10.10 18.78
N ILE A 13 -10.50 8.90 19.34
CA ILE A 13 -9.47 7.85 19.14
C ILE A 13 -9.43 7.39 17.68
N ILE A 14 -10.58 7.23 17.02
CA ILE A 14 -10.63 6.86 15.60
C ILE A 14 -10.05 7.99 14.73
N LYS A 15 -10.40 9.25 15.01
CA LYS A 15 -9.83 10.42 14.30
C LYS A 15 -8.33 10.53 14.49
N GLU A 16 -7.84 10.31 15.70
CA GLU A 16 -6.41 10.31 16.01
C GLU A 16 -5.68 9.16 15.30
N ARG A 17 -6.27 7.96 15.26
CA ARG A 17 -5.73 6.84 14.48
C ARG A 17 -5.69 7.10 12.99
N ILE A 18 -6.70 7.77 12.42
CA ILE A 18 -6.72 8.15 11.00
C ILE A 18 -5.72 9.27 10.73
N ALA A 19 -5.59 10.26 11.63
CA ALA A 19 -4.64 11.35 11.49
C ALA A 19 -3.18 10.90 11.59
N ASN A 20 -2.91 9.90 12.43
CA ASN A 20 -1.61 9.24 12.54
C ASN A 20 -1.46 8.01 11.62
N PHE A 21 -2.45 7.74 10.76
CA PHE A 21 -2.32 6.72 9.73
C PHE A 21 -1.47 7.29 8.60
N GLU A 22 -0.18 7.44 8.85
CA GLU A 22 0.79 7.53 7.79
C GLU A 22 0.78 6.16 7.10
N ILE A 23 0.30 6.16 5.87
CA ILE A 23 0.50 5.06 4.94
C ILE A 23 2.00 5.08 4.63
N ASP A 24 2.79 4.52 5.55
CA ASP A 24 4.17 4.13 5.30
C ASP A 24 4.12 2.86 4.44
N VAL A 25 3.54 3.00 3.24
CA VAL A 25 3.72 1.98 2.21
C VAL A 25 5.17 2.12 1.84
N ASP A 26 5.96 1.16 2.30
CA ASP A 26 7.37 1.06 2.00
C ASP A 26 7.53 0.84 0.47
N ILE A 27 7.54 1.96 -0.26
CA ILE A 27 7.58 1.99 -1.74
C ILE A 27 8.90 1.38 -2.24
N ASN A 28 9.85 1.11 -1.35
CA ASN A 28 11.10 0.44 -1.66
C ASN A 28 10.86 -1.02 -2.07
N GLU A 29 9.88 -1.69 -1.45
CA GLU A 29 9.59 -3.11 -1.67
C GLU A 29 8.24 -3.35 -2.37
N VAL A 30 7.36 -2.35 -2.41
CA VAL A 30 6.05 -2.47 -3.04
C VAL A 30 5.90 -1.42 -4.15
N GLY A 31 5.38 -1.85 -5.30
CA GLY A 31 5.11 -0.99 -6.44
C GLY A 31 3.67 -1.12 -6.93
N LYS A 32 3.22 -0.11 -7.67
CA LYS A 32 1.90 -0.09 -8.30
C LYS A 32 2.04 -0.17 -9.82
N VAL A 33 1.27 -1.06 -10.44
CA VAL A 33 1.22 -1.18 -11.89
C VAL A 33 0.57 0.07 -12.50
N VAL A 34 1.28 0.72 -13.42
CA VAL A 34 0.81 1.91 -14.15
C VAL A 34 0.25 1.52 -15.52
N GLY A 35 0.78 0.47 -16.13
CA GLY A 35 0.29 -0.03 -17.42
C GLY A 35 0.81 -1.41 -17.76
N VAL A 36 0.05 -2.13 -18.59
CA VAL A 36 0.35 -3.47 -19.09
C VAL A 36 0.17 -3.46 -20.60
N ALA A 37 1.18 -3.94 -21.34
CA ALA A 37 1.13 -4.09 -22.79
C ALA A 37 1.96 -5.30 -23.23
N ASP A 38 1.39 -6.20 -24.04
CA ASP A 38 2.07 -7.37 -24.63
C ASP A 38 2.96 -8.17 -23.66
N GLY A 39 2.51 -8.35 -22.42
CA GLY A 39 3.24 -9.10 -21.39
C GLY A 39 4.36 -8.32 -20.70
N ILE A 40 4.54 -7.04 -21.02
CA ILE A 40 5.44 -6.10 -20.35
C ILE A 40 4.60 -5.17 -19.47
N THR A 41 5.06 -4.98 -18.24
CA THR A 41 4.37 -4.15 -17.23
C THR A 41 5.25 -3.00 -16.79
N SER A 42 4.70 -1.79 -16.77
CA SER A 42 5.36 -0.62 -16.15
C SER A 42 4.87 -0.45 -14.72
N VAL A 43 5.79 -0.54 -13.76
CA VAL A 43 5.51 -0.43 -12.33
C VAL A 43 6.14 0.85 -11.78
N TYR A 44 5.40 1.56 -10.94
CA TYR A 44 5.89 2.71 -10.19
C TYR A 44 6.16 2.29 -8.74
N GLY A 45 7.36 2.56 -8.23
CA GLY A 45 7.84 2.07 -6.93
C GLY A 45 8.88 0.97 -7.11
N LEU A 46 8.95 0.01 -6.19
CA LEU A 46 9.98 -1.04 -6.17
C LEU A 46 11.39 -0.45 -6.25
N ASN A 47 11.67 0.63 -5.50
CA ASN A 47 12.94 1.38 -5.67
C ASN A 47 14.19 0.55 -5.40
N ASN A 48 14.08 -0.56 -4.67
CA ASN A 48 15.21 -1.43 -4.30
C ASN A 48 15.33 -2.70 -5.17
N VAL A 49 14.48 -2.87 -6.19
CA VAL A 49 14.53 -4.07 -7.03
C VAL A 49 15.74 -4.06 -7.96
N MET A 50 16.38 -5.21 -8.13
CA MET A 50 17.54 -5.36 -9.02
C MET A 50 17.16 -6.08 -10.31
N ALA A 51 17.94 -5.84 -11.37
CA ALA A 51 17.76 -6.54 -12.64
C ALA A 51 18.02 -8.04 -12.46
N GLY A 52 17.12 -8.86 -12.99
CA GLY A 52 17.14 -10.32 -12.86
C GLY A 52 16.48 -10.86 -11.59
N GLU A 53 15.87 -10.00 -10.78
CA GLU A 53 14.97 -10.44 -9.70
C GLU A 53 13.57 -10.77 -10.23
N ILE A 54 12.90 -11.67 -9.51
CA ILE A 54 11.52 -12.05 -9.81
C ILE A 54 10.60 -11.26 -8.89
N VAL A 55 9.63 -10.57 -9.50
CA VAL A 55 8.55 -9.87 -8.80
C VAL A 55 7.27 -10.67 -8.90
N GLU A 56 6.55 -10.77 -7.79
CA GLU A 56 5.24 -11.41 -7.75
C GLU A 56 4.15 -10.34 -7.78
N PHE A 57 3.22 -10.47 -8.73
CA PHE A 57 2.04 -9.62 -8.81
C PHE A 57 0.93 -10.20 -7.91
N GLU A 58 0.03 -9.35 -7.42
CA GLU A 58 -1.13 -9.77 -6.60
C GLU A 58 -2.04 -10.79 -7.32
N THR A 59 -1.95 -10.87 -8.64
CA THR A 59 -2.66 -11.86 -9.47
C THR A 59 -2.03 -13.25 -9.45
N GLY A 60 -0.92 -13.45 -8.73
CA GLY A 60 -0.16 -14.70 -8.68
C GLY A 60 0.71 -14.97 -9.91
N VAL A 61 0.92 -13.94 -10.75
CA VAL A 61 1.82 -14.01 -11.91
C VAL A 61 3.19 -13.51 -11.46
N SER A 62 4.26 -14.13 -11.95
CA SER A 62 5.62 -13.65 -11.71
C SER A 62 6.16 -12.92 -12.94
N GLY A 63 6.80 -11.78 -12.72
CA GLY A 63 7.54 -11.02 -13.73
C GLY A 63 9.03 -11.04 -13.42
N MET A 64 9.84 -10.86 -14.46
CA MET A 64 11.28 -10.63 -14.30
C MET A 64 11.55 -9.14 -14.53
N VAL A 65 12.38 -8.56 -13.68
CA VAL A 65 12.81 -7.16 -13.74
C VAL A 65 14.02 -6.98 -14.63
#